data_AF-A0A7K4BCZ2-F1
#
_entry.id   AF-A0A7K4BCZ2-F1
#
_cell.length_a   1.000
_cell.length_b   1.000
_cell.length_c   1.000
_cell.angle_alpha   90.00
_cell.angle_beta   90.00
_cell.angle_gamma   90.00
#
_symmetry.space_group_name_H-M   'P 1'
#
loop_
_entity.id
_entity.type
_entity.pdbx_description
1 polymer ?
#
loop_
_entity_poly.entity_id
_entity_poly.type
_entity_poly.pdbx_seq_one_letter_code
_entity_poly.pdbx_strand_id
1 'polypeptide(L)'
;MIDSFTLSTGFGAWNAVFWVIAFLIAFIIGWLIWSRGEKTYDTSTSATASFLSGNAEPEKEAVHIRAGNLYWGYTDALSGYYRFIKPLHTGNLSDYFLAYLFVTALVLIVVVVLK
;
A
#
# COMPACT_ATOMS: atom_id res chain seq x y z
N MET A 1 31.92 -12.76 -1.28
CA MET A 1 30.80 -13.11 -2.21
C MET A 1 29.43 -12.82 -1.60
N ILE A 2 29.30 -12.73 -0.27
CA ILE A 2 28.06 -12.32 0.41
C ILE A 2 27.97 -10.78 0.55
N ASP A 3 29.12 -10.10 0.47
CA ASP A 3 29.27 -8.64 0.66
C ASP A 3 28.51 -7.83 -0.40
N SER A 4 28.36 -8.35 -1.62
CA SER A 4 27.57 -7.74 -2.69
C SER A 4 26.07 -7.63 -2.36
N PHE A 5 25.60 -8.40 -1.37
CA PHE A 5 24.21 -8.38 -0.90
C PHE A 5 24.04 -7.63 0.42
N THR A 6 25.13 -7.05 0.96
CA THR A 6 25.14 -6.33 2.23
C THR A 6 25.13 -4.82 1.99
N LEU A 7 24.02 -4.17 2.32
CA LEU A 7 23.91 -2.73 2.37
C LEU A 7 24.30 -2.23 3.77
N SER A 8 25.44 -1.56 3.88
CA SER A 8 25.81 -0.87 5.12
C SER A 8 25.09 0.48 5.18
N THR A 9 24.33 0.69 6.25
CA THR A 9 23.60 1.92 6.53
C THR A 9 24.16 2.58 7.79
N GLY A 10 23.82 3.86 8.04
CA GLY A 10 24.18 4.56 9.28
C GLY A 10 23.60 3.93 10.56
N PHE A 11 22.72 2.93 10.44
CA PHE A 11 22.10 2.21 11.54
C PHE A 11 22.46 0.71 11.58
N GLY A 12 23.41 0.27 10.74
CA GLY A 12 23.88 -1.12 10.70
C GLY A 12 23.88 -1.74 9.29
N ALA A 13 24.22 -3.03 9.22
CA ALA A 13 24.31 -3.77 7.98
C ALA A 13 23.00 -4.53 7.67
N TRP A 14 22.49 -4.37 6.46
CA TRP A 14 21.33 -5.07 5.94
C TRP A 14 21.77 -6.07 4.87
N ASN A 15 21.44 -7.36 5.03
CA ASN A 15 21.80 -8.36 4.04
C ASN A 15 20.55 -9.04 3.46
N ALA A 16 20.35 -8.91 2.14
CA ALA A 16 19.17 -9.44 1.45
C ALA A 16 19.02 -10.96 1.62
N VAL A 17 20.13 -11.69 1.51
CA VAL A 17 20.14 -13.16 1.57
C VAL A 17 19.74 -13.63 2.97
N PHE A 18 20.25 -13.00 4.01
CA PHE A 18 19.86 -13.34 5.39
C PHE A 18 18.38 -13.07 5.67
N TRP A 19 17.81 -11.99 5.14
CA TRP A 19 16.36 -11.74 5.28
C TRP A 19 15.52 -12.80 4.58
N VAL A 20 15.87 -13.17 3.34
CA VAL A 20 15.16 -14.23 2.61
C VAL A 20 15.21 -15.55 3.39
N ILE A 21 16.38 -15.93 3.91
CA ILE A 21 16.54 -17.14 4.72
C ILE A 21 15.71 -17.04 6.02
N ALA A 22 15.75 -15.90 6.71
CA ALA A 22 14.98 -15.69 7.94
C ALA A 22 13.46 -15.81 7.71
N PHE A 23 12.95 -15.20 6.63
CA PHE A 23 11.54 -15.31 6.25
C PHE A 23 11.16 -16.75 5.89
N LEU A 24 12.02 -17.46 5.16
CA LEU A 24 11.78 -18.86 4.82
C LEU A 24 11.69 -19.73 6.07
N ILE A 25 12.60 -19.55 7.03
CA ILE A 25 12.59 -20.26 8.32
C ILE A 25 11.29 -19.93 9.09
N ALA A 26 10.94 -18.65 9.22
CA ALA A 26 9.72 -18.23 9.90
C ALA A 26 8.46 -18.83 9.25
N PHE A 27 8.41 -18.88 7.92
CA PHE A 27 7.30 -19.48 7.17
C PHE A 27 7.21 -20.99 7.41
N ILE A 28 8.35 -21.71 7.39
CA ILE A 28 8.38 -23.15 7.68
C ILE A 28 7.89 -23.42 9.11
N ILE A 29 8.36 -22.65 10.09
CA ILE A 29 7.91 -22.79 11.49
C ILE A 29 6.40 -22.52 11.59
N GLY A 30 5.92 -21.43 10.99
CA GLY A 30 4.49 -21.08 10.97
C GLY A 30 3.65 -22.18 10.31
N TRP A 31 4.11 -22.75 9.20
CA TRP A 31 3.46 -23.86 8.51
C TRP A 31 3.46 -25.15 9.35
N LEU A 32 4.55 -25.48 10.05
CA LEU A 32 4.63 -26.64 10.94
C LEU A 32 3.67 -26.54 12.12
N ILE A 33 3.48 -25.33 12.67
CA ILE A 33 2.50 -25.07 13.73
C ILE A 33 1.08 -25.18 13.16
N TRP A 34 0.80 -24.50 12.05
CA TRP A 34 -0.51 -24.49 11.41
C TRP A 34 -0.96 -25.89 10.96
N SER A 35 -0.06 -26.68 10.35
CA SER A 35 -0.35 -28.03 9.86
C SER A 35 -0.70 -29.03 10.97
N ARG A 36 -0.33 -28.73 12.22
CA ARG A 36 -0.67 -29.50 13.42
C ARG A 36 -1.96 -29.03 14.10
N GLY A 37 -2.60 -27.97 13.62
CA GLY A 37 -3.89 -27.49 14.12
C GLY A 37 -5.03 -28.47 13.85
N GLU A 38 -6.11 -28.33 14.62
CA GLU A 38 -7.32 -29.12 14.44
C GLU A 38 -7.99 -28.80 13.11
N LYS A 39 -8.27 -29.83 12.30
CA LYS A 39 -8.84 -29.68 10.95
C LYS A 39 -10.36 -29.73 10.96
N THR A 40 -10.97 -30.17 12.05
CA THR A 40 -12.42 -30.41 12.16
C THR A 40 -13.21 -29.23 12.75
N TYR A 41 -12.72 -28.01 12.56
CA TYR A 41 -13.46 -26.82 13.02
C TYR A 41 -14.70 -26.55 12.15
N ASP A 42 -15.71 -25.91 12.75
CA ASP A 42 -16.93 -25.55 12.03
C ASP A 42 -16.64 -24.49 10.95
N THR A 43 -16.83 -24.88 9.70
CA THR A 43 -16.63 -24.05 8.51
C THR A 43 -17.95 -23.47 7.98
N SER A 44 -19.04 -23.63 8.72
CA SER A 44 -20.33 -23.04 8.37
C SER A 44 -20.22 -21.52 8.27
N THR A 45 -21.05 -20.93 7.43
CA THR A 45 -21.11 -19.48 7.24
C THR A 45 -21.40 -18.74 8.55
N SER A 46 -22.15 -19.35 9.47
CA SER A 46 -22.41 -18.79 10.80
C SER A 46 -21.20 -18.82 11.72
N ALA A 47 -20.40 -19.90 11.70
CA ALA A 47 -19.21 -20.03 12.54
C ALA A 47 -18.02 -19.21 12.03
N THR A 48 -17.99 -18.93 10.72
CA THR A 48 -16.95 -18.13 10.05
C THR A 48 -17.38 -16.68 9.80
N ALA A 49 -18.58 -16.30 10.23
CA ALA A 49 -19.08 -14.93 10.13
C ALA A 49 -18.19 -13.97 10.95
N SER A 50 -18.09 -12.73 10.47
CA SER A 50 -17.38 -11.69 11.20
C SER A 50 -18.07 -11.42 12.53
N PHE A 51 -17.29 -11.34 13.61
CA PHE A 51 -17.84 -11.07 14.94
C PHE A 51 -18.29 -9.60 15.04
N LEU A 52 -19.61 -9.37 15.04
CA LEU A 52 -20.23 -8.05 15.16
C LEU A 52 -20.98 -7.90 16.50
N SER A 53 -20.32 -8.29 17.60
CA SER A 53 -20.90 -8.26 18.95
C SER A 53 -22.24 -9.00 19.06
N GLY A 54 -22.39 -10.10 18.31
CA GLY A 54 -23.61 -10.91 18.27
C GLY A 54 -24.72 -10.38 17.36
N ASN A 55 -24.51 -9.26 16.65
CA ASN A 55 -25.48 -8.76 15.68
C ASN A 55 -25.31 -9.43 14.31
N ALA A 56 -26.40 -9.49 13.54
CA ALA A 56 -26.34 -9.86 12.13
C ALA A 56 -25.50 -8.84 11.36
N GLU A 57 -24.68 -9.34 10.43
CA GLU A 57 -23.90 -8.47 9.55
C GLU A 57 -24.85 -7.65 8.66
N PRO A 58 -24.75 -6.30 8.67
CA PRO A 58 -25.50 -5.48 7.73
C PRO A 58 -24.93 -5.68 6.31
N GLU A 59 -25.60 -5.14 5.30
CA GLU A 59 -25.08 -5.15 3.93
C GLU A 59 -23.62 -4.70 3.88
N LYS A 60 -22.78 -5.37 3.06
CA LYS A 60 -21.31 -5.21 3.08
C LYS A 60 -20.88 -3.75 2.91
N GLU A 61 -21.67 -2.95 2.19
CA GLU A 61 -21.47 -1.51 1.98
C GLU A 61 -21.53 -0.68 3.26
N ALA A 62 -22.23 -1.16 4.29
CA ALA A 62 -22.36 -0.52 5.60
C ALA A 62 -21.29 -0.98 6.60
N VAL A 63 -20.63 -2.11 6.35
CA VAL A 63 -19.56 -2.66 7.22
C VAL A 63 -18.24 -1.90 7.02
N HIS A 64 -18.02 -1.36 5.82
CA HIS A 64 -16.76 -0.69 5.47
C HIS A 64 -16.88 0.83 5.61
N ILE A 65 -15.95 1.44 6.35
CA ILE A 65 -15.76 2.90 6.29
C ILE A 65 -15.22 3.22 4.89
N ARG A 66 -16.04 3.89 4.06
CA ARG A 66 -15.61 4.32 2.73
C ARG A 66 -14.38 5.22 2.86
N ALA A 67 -13.42 5.07 1.95
CA ALA A 67 -12.20 5.90 1.95
C ALA A 67 -12.51 7.41 1.95
N GLY A 68 -13.60 7.82 1.30
CA GLY A 68 -14.08 9.20 1.35
C GLY A 68 -14.47 9.68 2.75
N ASN A 69 -14.99 8.80 3.60
CA ASN A 69 -15.35 9.14 4.98
C ASN A 69 -14.11 9.25 5.87
N LEU A 70 -13.09 8.42 5.62
CA LEU A 70 -11.84 8.44 6.39
C LEU A 70 -11.09 9.77 6.23
N TYR A 71 -11.07 10.32 5.01
CA TYR A 71 -10.39 11.57 4.71
C TYR A 71 -11.32 12.79 4.62
N TRP A 72 -12.61 12.63 4.96
CA TRP A 72 -13.62 13.66 4.75
C TRP A 72 -13.18 15.01 5.36
N GLY A 73 -12.80 15.02 6.64
CA GLY A 73 -12.39 16.25 7.32
C GLY A 73 -11.17 16.93 6.68
N TYR A 74 -10.23 16.16 6.15
CA TYR A 74 -9.07 16.70 5.43
C TYR A 74 -9.47 17.26 4.06
N THR A 75 -10.28 16.53 3.30
CA THR A 75 -10.75 16.97 1.97
C THR A 75 -11.69 18.17 2.04
N ASP A 76 -12.47 18.28 3.12
CA ASP A 76 -13.39 19.39 3.35
C ASP A 76 -12.63 20.66 3.76
N ALA A 77 -11.71 20.55 4.73
CA ALA A 77 -10.83 21.64 5.17
C ALA A 77 -9.98 22.21 4.02
N LEU A 78 -9.56 21.37 3.07
CA LEU A 78 -8.79 21.76 1.88
C LEU A 78 -9.62 21.80 0.60
N SER A 79 -10.96 21.91 0.71
CA SER A 79 -11.85 21.86 -0.46
C SER A 79 -11.53 22.92 -1.52
N GLY A 80 -11.05 24.10 -1.11
CA GLY A 80 -10.58 25.15 -2.02
C GLY A 80 -9.37 24.71 -2.86
N TYR A 81 -8.36 24.12 -2.22
CA TYR A 81 -7.18 23.56 -2.91
C TYR A 81 -7.58 22.42 -3.85
N TYR A 82 -8.36 21.46 -3.36
CA TYR A 82 -8.79 20.31 -4.15
C TYR A 82 -9.65 20.70 -5.35
N ARG A 83 -10.47 21.74 -5.24
CA ARG A 83 -11.24 22.29 -6.36
C ARG A 83 -10.34 22.78 -7.50
N PHE A 84 -9.16 23.30 -7.19
CA PHE A 84 -8.20 23.78 -8.18
C PHE A 84 -7.34 22.65 -8.77
N ILE A 85 -6.84 21.72 -7.95
CA ILE A 85 -5.91 20.68 -8.43
C ILE A 85 -6.58 19.45 -9.05
N LYS A 86 -7.81 19.12 -8.64
CA LYS A 86 -8.52 17.92 -9.11
C LYS A 86 -8.78 17.93 -10.63
N PRO A 87 -9.15 19.05 -11.28
CA PRO A 87 -9.30 19.12 -12.74
C PRO A 87 -8.03 18.77 -13.52
N LEU A 88 -6.83 18.95 -12.94
CA LEU A 88 -5.56 18.57 -13.58
C LEU A 88 -5.32 17.05 -13.60
N HIS A 89 -6.11 16.27 -12.84
CA HIS A 89 -6.02 14.82 -12.76
C HIS A 89 -7.16 14.19 -13.55
N THR A 90 -7.10 14.32 -14.87
CA THR A 90 -8.18 13.92 -15.79
C THR A 90 -8.35 12.41 -15.91
N GLY A 91 -7.32 11.63 -15.56
CA GLY A 91 -7.27 10.18 -15.81
C GLY A 91 -6.97 9.82 -17.27
N ASN A 92 -6.77 10.80 -18.15
CA ASN A 92 -6.35 10.57 -19.54
C ASN A 92 -4.83 10.49 -19.62
N LEU A 93 -4.30 9.33 -20.05
CA LEU A 93 -2.87 9.07 -20.15
C LEU A 93 -2.12 10.12 -20.98
N SER A 94 -2.72 10.65 -22.05
CA SER A 94 -2.11 11.67 -22.90
C SER A 94 -1.80 12.97 -22.14
N ASP A 95 -2.66 13.37 -21.20
CA ASP A 95 -2.46 14.59 -20.41
C ASP A 95 -1.25 14.44 -19.47
N TYR A 96 -1.04 13.25 -18.92
CA TYR A 96 0.13 12.93 -18.10
C TYR A 96 1.42 12.89 -18.91
N PHE A 97 1.39 12.32 -20.13
CA PHE A 97 2.56 12.35 -21.02
C PHE A 97 2.94 13.78 -21.40
N LEU A 98 1.95 14.62 -21.69
CA LEU A 98 2.18 16.02 -21.98
C LEU A 98 2.82 16.75 -20.80
N ALA A 99 2.29 16.55 -19.58
CA ALA A 99 2.84 17.13 -18.37
C ALA A 99 4.29 16.68 -18.10
N TYR A 100 4.58 15.38 -18.29
CA TYR A 100 5.93 14.83 -18.17
C TYR A 100 6.89 15.48 -19.16
N LEU A 101 6.55 15.50 -20.46
CA LEU A 101 7.38 16.09 -21.50
C LEU A 101 7.62 17.58 -21.27
N PHE A 102 6.60 18.31 -20.82
CA PHE A 102 6.71 19.71 -20.46
C PHE A 102 7.72 19.94 -19.33
N VAL A 103 7.62 19.17 -18.24
CA VAL A 103 8.57 19.26 -17.11
C VAL A 103 9.98 18.90 -17.55
N THR A 104 10.16 17.83 -18.36
CA THR A 104 11.47 17.45 -18.90
C THR A 104 12.06 18.58 -19.75
N ALA A 105 11.28 19.17 -20.66
CA ALA A 105 11.74 20.28 -21.48
C ALA A 105 12.14 21.49 -20.62
N LEU A 106 11.35 21.82 -19.60
CA LEU A 106 11.65 22.91 -18.67
C LEU A 106 12.97 22.66 -17.91
N VAL A 107 13.18 21.44 -17.40
CA VAL A 107 14.44 21.05 -16.75
C VAL A 107 15.62 21.17 -17.71
N LEU A 108 15.47 20.71 -18.96
CA LEU A 108 16.52 20.83 -19.97
C LEU A 108 16.87 22.30 -20.27
N ILE A 109 15.87 23.18 -20.38
CA ILE A 109 16.12 24.62 -20.56
C ILE A 109 16.89 25.17 -19.37
N VAL A 110 16.47 24.86 -18.14
CA VAL A 110 17.15 25.35 -16.93
C VAL A 110 18.61 24.85 -16.88
N VAL A 111 18.85 23.56 -17.11
CA VAL A 111 20.19 22.96 -16.99
C VAL A 111 21.12 23.37 -18.13
N VAL A 112 20.61 23.47 -19.36
CA VAL A 112 21.43 23.71 -20.55
C VAL A 112 21.58 25.19 -20.86
N VAL A 113 20.52 25.99 -20.68
CA VAL A 113 20.49 27.41 -21.05
C VAL A 113 20.81 28.32 -19.86
N LEU A 114 20.25 28.05 -18.68
CA LEU A 114 20.43 28.88 -17.47
C LEU A 114 21.63 28.45 -16.60
N LYS A 115 22.67 27.95 -17.25
CA LYS A 115 23.86 27.39 -16.59
C LYS A 115 24.45 28.30 -15.51
#